data_AF-A0A937A2C9-F1
#
_entry.id   AF-A0A937A2C9-F1
#
_cell.length_a   1.000
_cell.length_b   1.000
_cell.length_c   1.000
_cell.angle_alpha   90.00
_cell.angle_beta   90.00
_cell.angle_gamma   90.00
#
_symmetry.space_group_name_H-M   'P 1'
#
loop_
_entity.id
_entity.type
_entity.pdbx_description
1 polymer ?
#
loop_
_entity_poly.entity_id
_entity_poly.type
_entity_poly.pdbx_seq_one_letter_code
_entity_poly.pdbx_strand_id
1 'polypeptide(L)'
;MKTKKLIYLGKVTAICLGLFAASCSNESFEETLPETSEAPQLVEKYFRGNLIEVEELDNGMFKWGDVEFTPEQLQDEEIVNDPNLAPNEIDAKLGLASGVRKWPNNTIIYVLDGSLTSNQRDVTFRSMEEWTTKTNIRFKERTNENYYVTIRNSGRNCNCASASLGVQGTRGTINMGVRTGTGVMTHEIGHTLGYLHEQNRSDRDQFVDIFPENIQDGAISQFRVDRNSVNPGPFDVRSIMIYSSFTFSKNRQPVMLEKDGSRIPFRSVLSAGDIAGTNKLYPAGDGGGGGGDTDTCEGVEEWVRGQRYEVGDRVTYQGSLYERDFSRWNLIKECDTTTPPADICAGVNEYSRNTRYTPGDKVTYRGSLYELQSNFRWSNQGRCGN
;
A
#
# COMPACT_ATOMS: atom_id res chain seq x y z
N MET A 1 -57.57 -35.71 43.98
CA MET A 1 -56.39 -35.42 44.83
C MET A 1 -55.18 -36.12 44.21
N LYS A 2 -54.26 -35.37 43.58
CA LYS A 2 -52.82 -35.16 43.97
C LYS A 2 -51.99 -36.47 43.92
N THR A 3 -50.85 -36.60 43.25
CA THR A 3 -49.74 -35.64 43.02
C THR A 3 -48.74 -36.18 41.97
N LYS A 4 -48.00 -35.28 41.29
CA LYS A 4 -46.88 -35.52 40.35
C LYS A 4 -45.58 -35.97 41.06
N LYS A 5 -44.64 -36.61 40.35
CA LYS A 5 -43.18 -36.28 40.36
C LYS A 5 -42.37 -36.96 39.23
N LEU A 6 -41.47 -36.16 38.65
CA LEU A 6 -40.35 -36.47 37.73
C LEU A 6 -39.15 -37.07 38.50
N ILE A 7 -38.19 -37.72 37.80
CA ILE A 7 -36.74 -37.41 37.80
C ILE A 7 -35.94 -38.34 36.84
N TYR A 8 -34.92 -37.73 36.23
CA TYR A 8 -33.90 -38.18 35.27
C TYR A 8 -32.83 -39.14 35.85
N LEU A 9 -32.21 -39.97 34.98
CA LEU A 9 -30.94 -40.70 35.17
C LEU A 9 -30.35 -40.94 33.76
N GLY A 10 -29.10 -40.77 33.36
CA GLY A 10 -27.80 -40.43 33.96
C GLY A 10 -26.75 -40.96 32.96
N LYS A 11 -25.90 -40.11 32.37
CA LYS A 11 -24.92 -40.48 31.33
C LYS A 11 -23.67 -41.14 31.93
N VAL A 12 -23.16 -42.15 31.23
CA VAL A 12 -21.98 -42.97 31.57
C VAL A 12 -20.68 -42.23 31.25
N THR A 13 -19.75 -42.24 32.22
CA THR A 13 -18.35 -41.83 32.10
C THR A 13 -17.47 -43.04 31.74
N ALA A 14 -16.53 -42.86 30.81
CA ALA A 14 -15.41 -43.75 30.61
C ALA A 14 -14.11 -42.95 30.68
N ILE A 15 -13.30 -43.26 31.69
CA ILE A 15 -11.97 -42.72 31.94
C ILE A 15 -10.97 -43.71 31.34
N CYS A 16 -10.03 -43.23 30.50
CA CYS A 16 -8.81 -43.95 30.17
C CYS A 16 -7.61 -43.04 30.43
N LEU A 17 -6.81 -43.43 31.43
CA LEU A 17 -5.46 -42.92 31.68
C LEU A 17 -4.48 -43.54 30.68
N GLY A 18 -3.63 -42.71 30.09
CA GLY A 18 -2.39 -43.11 29.43
C GLY A 18 -1.45 -41.90 29.32
N LEU A 19 -0.41 -41.88 30.15
CA LEU A 19 0.61 -40.82 30.23
C LEU A 19 1.83 -41.14 29.34
N PHE A 20 2.25 -40.11 28.60
CA PHE A 20 3.59 -39.72 28.11
C PHE A 20 4.52 -40.71 27.39
N ALA A 21 4.78 -40.39 26.11
CA ALA A 21 6.14 -40.27 25.58
C ALA A 21 6.23 -38.96 24.78
N ALA A 22 7.29 -38.19 25.02
CA ALA A 22 7.53 -36.88 24.44
C ALA A 22 8.00 -36.95 22.98
N SER A 23 7.78 -35.84 22.26
CA SER A 23 8.59 -35.28 21.16
C SER A 23 7.84 -35.07 19.84
N CYS A 24 8.20 -33.95 19.20
CA CYS A 24 7.82 -33.44 17.87
C CYS A 24 6.54 -32.59 17.79
N SER A 25 6.76 -31.28 17.98
CA SER A 25 6.17 -30.16 17.22
C SER A 25 4.93 -30.48 16.36
N ASN A 26 3.77 -30.24 16.94
CA ASN A 26 2.54 -29.94 16.21
C ASN A 26 1.83 -28.85 17.01
N GLU A 27 2.13 -27.59 16.71
CA GLU A 27 1.18 -26.52 17.02
C GLU A 27 -0.02 -26.73 16.09
N SER A 28 -0.99 -27.47 16.59
CA SER A 28 -2.33 -27.54 16.01
C SER A 28 -2.94 -26.15 16.15
N PHE A 29 -2.87 -25.36 15.08
CA PHE A 29 -3.58 -24.09 14.97
C PHE A 29 -5.07 -24.39 14.87
N GLU A 30 -5.70 -24.51 16.02
CA GLU A 30 -7.15 -24.59 16.13
C GLU A 30 -7.69 -23.16 16.13
N GLU A 31 -7.85 -22.61 14.93
CA GLU A 31 -8.65 -21.40 14.75
C GLU A 31 -10.12 -21.78 14.96
N THR A 32 -10.53 -21.78 16.22
CA THR A 32 -11.94 -21.88 16.59
C THR A 32 -12.61 -20.54 16.24
N LEU A 33 -13.34 -20.54 15.13
CA LEU A 33 -14.21 -19.43 14.75
C LEU A 33 -15.47 -19.44 15.63
N PRO A 34 -15.95 -18.27 16.07
CA PRO A 34 -17.24 -18.18 16.77
C PRO A 34 -18.37 -18.51 15.80
N GLU A 35 -19.25 -19.43 16.20
CA GLU A 35 -20.57 -19.56 15.58
C GLU A 35 -21.38 -18.27 15.85
N THR A 36 -22.09 -17.84 14.81
CA THR A 36 -23.07 -16.73 14.77
C THR A 36 -22.50 -15.29 14.75
N SER A 37 -22.14 -14.81 13.56
CA SER A 37 -22.54 -13.45 13.12
C SER A 37 -23.02 -13.58 11.68
N GLU A 38 -24.06 -12.84 11.29
CA GLU A 38 -24.41 -12.73 9.87
C GLU A 38 -23.16 -12.33 9.06
N ALA A 39 -23.00 -12.90 7.87
CA ALA A 39 -21.88 -12.53 7.01
C ALA A 39 -21.97 -11.02 6.71
N PRO A 40 -20.87 -10.26 6.83
CA PRO A 40 -20.92 -8.82 6.58
C PRO A 40 -21.44 -8.58 5.16
N GLN A 41 -22.34 -7.60 5.02
CA GLN A 41 -22.78 -7.17 3.70
C GLN A 41 -21.61 -6.45 3.02
N LEU A 42 -21.07 -7.08 1.98
CA LEU A 42 -20.01 -6.49 1.17
C LEU A 42 -20.61 -5.54 0.14
N VAL A 43 -19.92 -4.41 -0.08
CA VAL A 43 -20.22 -3.45 -1.13
C VAL A 43 -19.09 -3.42 -2.15
N GLU A 44 -19.45 -3.27 -3.42
CA GLU A 44 -18.51 -3.14 -4.52
C GLU A 44 -17.93 -1.72 -4.57
N LYS A 45 -16.60 -1.62 -4.64
CA LYS A 45 -15.86 -0.37 -4.78
C LYS A 45 -14.70 -0.56 -5.74
N TYR A 46 -14.16 0.53 -6.27
CA TYR A 46 -12.95 0.53 -7.08
C TYR A 46 -11.78 1.10 -6.30
N PHE A 47 -10.69 0.35 -6.27
CA PHE A 47 -9.41 0.76 -5.71
C PHE A 47 -8.31 0.60 -6.77
N ARG A 48 -7.64 1.70 -7.11
CA ARG A 48 -6.70 1.79 -8.25
C ARG A 48 -7.29 1.28 -9.57
N GLY A 49 -8.59 1.51 -9.79
CA GLY A 49 -9.30 0.99 -10.97
C GLY A 49 -9.59 -0.52 -10.94
N ASN A 50 -9.30 -1.21 -9.84
CA ASN A 50 -9.68 -2.62 -9.67
C ASN A 50 -10.94 -2.72 -8.80
N LEU A 51 -11.90 -3.53 -9.24
CA LEU A 51 -13.09 -3.86 -8.46
C LEU A 51 -12.71 -4.72 -7.23
N ILE A 52 -12.98 -4.18 -6.05
CA ILE A 52 -12.84 -4.86 -4.76
C ILE A 52 -14.18 -4.91 -4.03
N GLU A 53 -14.33 -5.90 -3.16
CA GLU A 53 -15.51 -6.06 -2.30
C GLU A 53 -15.10 -5.73 -0.87
N VAL A 54 -15.73 -4.73 -0.28
CA VAL A 54 -15.36 -4.20 1.03
C VAL A 54 -16.53 -4.23 2.00
N GLU A 55 -16.23 -4.43 3.27
CA GLU A 55 -17.18 -4.23 4.37
C GLU A 55 -17.21 -2.73 4.73
N GLU A 56 -18.39 -2.15 4.85
CA GLU A 56 -18.55 -0.80 5.41
C GLU A 56 -18.56 -0.89 6.95
N LEU A 57 -17.67 -0.14 7.59
CA LEU A 57 -17.54 -0.08 9.05
C LEU A 57 -18.39 1.05 9.62
N ASP A 58 -18.88 0.91 10.86
CA ASP A 58 -19.72 1.91 11.55
C ASP A 58 -19.12 3.33 11.62
N ASN A 59 -17.80 3.46 11.49
CA ASN A 59 -17.09 4.73 11.48
C ASN A 59 -16.99 5.36 10.07
N GLY A 60 -17.70 4.82 9.06
CA GLY A 60 -17.68 5.26 7.67
C GLY A 60 -16.35 4.98 6.96
N MET A 61 -15.56 4.03 7.46
CA MET A 61 -14.41 3.47 6.75
C MET A 61 -14.83 2.17 6.05
N PHE A 62 -13.98 1.68 5.16
CA PHE A 62 -14.21 0.43 4.44
C PHE A 62 -13.10 -0.57 4.75
N LYS A 63 -13.39 -1.85 4.76
CA LYS A 63 -12.43 -2.91 5.08
C LYS A 63 -12.38 -3.97 3.99
N TRP A 64 -11.18 -4.29 3.53
CA TRP A 64 -10.89 -5.38 2.59
C TRP A 64 -9.91 -6.33 3.24
N GLY A 65 -10.38 -7.47 3.75
CA GLY A 65 -9.54 -8.38 4.53
C GLY A 65 -9.07 -7.74 5.84
N ASP A 66 -7.78 -7.47 5.95
CA ASP A 66 -7.09 -6.76 7.03
C ASP A 66 -6.74 -5.30 6.69
N VAL A 67 -7.05 -4.82 5.48
CA VAL A 67 -6.79 -3.44 5.06
C VAL A 67 -8.02 -2.56 5.28
N GLU A 68 -7.82 -1.38 5.89
CA GLU A 68 -8.88 -0.38 6.08
C GLU A 68 -8.64 0.88 5.22
N PHE A 69 -9.68 1.33 4.52
CA PHE A 69 -9.69 2.45 3.60
C PHE A 69 -10.57 3.59 4.12
N THR A 70 -10.16 4.83 3.85
CA THR A 70 -11.09 5.96 3.92
C THR A 70 -11.95 6.01 2.66
N PRO A 71 -13.12 6.70 2.69
CA PRO A 71 -13.95 6.88 1.51
C PRO A 71 -13.18 7.51 0.33
N GLU A 72 -12.24 8.41 0.60
CA GLU A 72 -11.44 9.09 -0.43
C GLU A 72 -10.44 8.18 -1.15
N GLN A 73 -10.17 6.99 -0.60
CA GLN A 73 -9.31 5.99 -1.22
C GLN A 73 -10.07 5.08 -2.18
N LEU A 74 -11.40 5.10 -2.15
CA LEU A 74 -12.27 4.23 -2.95
C LEU A 74 -13.13 5.06 -3.90
N GLN A 75 -13.55 4.42 -4.99
CA GLN A 75 -14.43 5.01 -6.01
C GLN A 75 -15.67 4.13 -6.20
N ASP A 76 -16.77 4.73 -6.61
CA ASP A 76 -18.01 4.00 -6.92
C ASP A 76 -18.03 3.45 -8.36
N GLU A 77 -17.14 3.95 -9.22
CA GLU A 77 -17.05 3.58 -10.63
C GLU A 77 -15.58 3.36 -11.05
N GLU A 78 -15.38 2.58 -12.12
CA GLU A 78 -14.06 2.39 -12.71
C GLU A 78 -13.58 3.67 -13.40
N ILE A 79 -12.66 4.39 -12.78
CA ILE A 79 -11.97 5.52 -13.42
C ILE A 79 -10.66 5.01 -14.02
N VAL A 80 -10.55 5.05 -15.36
CA VAL A 80 -9.31 4.76 -16.07
C VAL A 80 -8.31 5.87 -15.78
N ASN A 81 -7.28 5.54 -14.99
CA ASN A 81 -6.24 6.47 -14.60
C ASN A 81 -5.22 6.64 -15.74
N ASP A 82 -4.84 7.87 -16.04
CA ASP A 82 -3.63 8.14 -16.82
C ASP A 82 -2.44 8.20 -15.84
N PRO A 83 -1.58 7.16 -15.77
CA PRO A 83 -0.44 7.15 -14.85
C PRO A 83 0.61 8.23 -15.18
N ASN A 84 0.50 8.90 -16.33
CA ASN A 84 1.43 9.88 -16.86
C ASN A 84 0.82 11.29 -16.92
N LEU A 85 -0.02 11.65 -15.94
CA LEU A 85 -0.45 13.04 -15.75
C LEU A 85 0.75 13.92 -15.35
N ALA A 86 0.74 15.15 -15.84
CA ALA A 86 1.81 16.10 -15.54
C ALA A 86 1.79 16.52 -14.05
N PRO A 87 2.94 16.80 -13.41
CA PRO A 87 3.02 17.07 -11.97
C PRO A 87 2.16 18.22 -11.43
N ASN A 88 1.79 19.20 -12.25
CA ASN A 88 1.04 20.40 -11.83
C ASN A 88 -0.44 20.42 -12.25
N GLU A 89 -0.93 19.44 -13.02
CA GLU A 89 -2.30 19.49 -13.53
C GLU A 89 -3.27 19.36 -12.35
N ILE A 90 -3.93 20.48 -12.03
CA ILE A 90 -4.80 20.69 -10.86
C ILE A 90 -6.02 19.75 -10.85
N ASP A 91 -6.33 19.10 -11.98
CA ASP A 91 -7.30 18.01 -12.07
C ASP A 91 -6.80 16.68 -11.46
N ALA A 92 -5.61 16.67 -10.84
CA ALA A 92 -5.25 15.73 -9.78
C ALA A 92 -6.13 15.84 -8.50
N LYS A 93 -7.23 16.61 -8.53
CA LYS A 93 -8.31 16.57 -7.53
C LYS A 93 -9.08 15.24 -7.51
N LEU A 94 -8.79 14.33 -8.44
CA LEU A 94 -9.08 12.89 -8.37
C LEU A 94 -7.80 12.06 -8.62
N GLY A 95 -6.66 12.52 -8.08
CA GLY A 95 -5.31 12.03 -8.39
C GLY A 95 -5.09 10.54 -8.12
N LEU A 96 -5.06 9.77 -9.21
CA LEU A 96 -4.68 8.35 -9.36
C LEU A 96 -5.23 7.43 -8.28
N ALA A 97 -6.56 7.28 -8.29
CA ALA A 97 -7.38 6.16 -7.83
C ALA A 97 -7.10 5.41 -6.52
N SER A 98 -6.32 5.93 -5.58
CA SER A 98 -6.30 5.28 -4.26
C SER A 98 -6.07 6.14 -3.05
N GLY A 99 -5.76 7.44 -3.19
CA GLY A 99 -5.62 8.34 -2.04
C GLY A 99 -4.58 7.92 -0.98
N VAL A 100 -3.76 6.89 -1.27
CA VAL A 100 -2.74 6.35 -0.36
C VAL A 100 -1.57 7.31 -0.32
N ARG A 101 -1.20 7.74 0.89
CA ARG A 101 -0.11 8.69 1.12
C ARG A 101 0.98 8.03 1.95
N LYS A 102 2.24 8.26 1.58
CA LYS A 102 3.40 7.88 2.40
C LYS A 102 3.46 8.66 3.69
N TRP A 103 4.12 8.09 4.69
CA TRP A 103 4.48 8.82 5.91
C TRP A 103 5.59 9.83 5.65
N PRO A 104 5.40 11.12 5.98
CA PRO A 104 6.44 12.11 5.87
C PRO A 104 7.67 11.77 6.71
N ASN A 105 8.86 12.10 6.21
CA ASN A 105 10.14 11.89 6.91
C ASN A 105 10.36 10.44 7.38
N ASN A 106 9.79 9.47 6.66
CA ASN A 106 9.82 8.04 6.99
C ASN A 106 9.30 7.72 8.41
N THR A 107 8.49 8.60 9.01
CA THR A 107 8.13 8.52 10.43
C THR A 107 6.64 8.26 10.61
N ILE A 108 6.29 7.11 11.17
CA ILE A 108 4.92 6.81 11.62
C ILE A 108 4.68 7.53 12.95
N ILE A 109 3.74 8.47 12.95
CA ILE A 109 3.26 9.12 14.16
C ILE A 109 2.16 8.26 14.77
N TYR A 110 2.31 7.81 16.01
CA TYR A 110 1.38 6.88 16.64
C TYR A 110 0.81 7.37 17.98
N VAL A 111 -0.36 6.85 18.32
CA VAL A 111 -0.99 6.95 19.65
C VAL A 111 -1.29 5.54 20.14
N LEU A 112 -0.96 5.24 21.39
CA LEU A 112 -1.33 3.97 22.04
C LEU A 112 -2.60 4.18 22.87
N ASP A 113 -3.69 3.56 22.44
CA ASP A 113 -4.95 3.63 23.16
C ASP A 113 -4.86 2.92 24.53
N GLY A 114 -5.64 3.42 25.51
CA GLY A 114 -5.69 2.86 26.86
C GLY A 114 -6.22 1.42 26.92
N SER A 115 -6.92 0.95 25.89
CA SER A 115 -7.45 -0.42 25.78
C SER A 115 -6.39 -1.50 25.56
N LEU A 116 -5.17 -1.13 25.18
CA LEU A 116 -4.08 -2.08 24.94
C LEU A 116 -3.60 -2.72 26.24
N THR A 117 -3.58 -4.05 26.26
CA THR A 117 -2.94 -4.83 27.33
C THR A 117 -1.42 -4.65 27.31
N SER A 118 -0.74 -4.98 28.42
CA SER A 118 0.73 -4.98 28.47
C SER A 118 1.36 -5.83 27.36
N ASN A 119 0.81 -7.03 27.12
CA ASN A 119 1.30 -7.90 26.05
C ASN A 119 1.14 -7.27 24.64
N GLN A 120 0.00 -6.62 24.36
CA GLN A 120 -0.18 -5.94 23.07
C GLN A 120 0.78 -4.75 22.90
N ARG A 121 1.09 -4.03 23.98
CA ARG A 121 2.12 -2.97 23.97
C ARG A 121 3.51 -3.55 23.69
N ASP A 122 3.88 -4.64 24.34
CA ASP A 122 5.17 -5.31 24.10
C ASP A 122 5.29 -5.81 22.66
N VAL A 123 4.22 -6.43 22.12
CA VAL A 123 4.14 -6.85 20.72
C VAL A 123 4.27 -5.66 19.77
N THR A 124 3.59 -4.55 20.08
CA THR A 124 3.67 -3.31 19.30
C THR A 124 5.12 -2.80 19.22
N PHE A 125 5.79 -2.65 20.37
CA PHE A 125 7.16 -2.14 20.41
C PHE A 125 8.17 -3.07 19.72
N ARG A 126 8.05 -4.39 19.89
CA ARG A 126 8.91 -5.35 19.17
C ARG A 126 8.72 -5.29 17.66
N SER A 127 7.49 -5.06 17.19
CA SER A 127 7.19 -4.90 15.77
C SER A 127 7.74 -3.58 15.22
N MET A 128 7.64 -2.49 15.99
CA MET A 128 8.27 -1.21 15.66
C MET A 128 9.81 -1.31 15.60
N GLU A 129 10.41 -2.07 16.51
CA GLU A 129 11.86 -2.33 16.53
C GLU A 129 12.32 -3.12 15.29
N GLU A 130 11.57 -4.15 14.89
CA GLU A 130 11.82 -4.91 13.66
C GLU A 130 11.90 -4.00 12.43
N TRP A 131 10.96 -3.07 12.28
CA TRP A 131 10.99 -2.07 11.20
C TRP A 131 12.13 -1.07 11.36
N THR A 132 12.33 -0.50 12.55
CA THR A 132 13.30 0.58 12.79
C THR A 132 14.75 0.14 12.66
N THR A 133 15.07 -1.10 13.07
CA THR A 133 16.44 -1.63 13.05
C THR A 133 16.88 -2.12 11.68
N LYS A 134 15.94 -2.45 10.80
CA LYS A 134 16.21 -3.03 9.47
C LYS A 134 15.94 -2.06 8.33
N THR A 135 15.15 -1.02 8.55
CA THR A 135 14.75 -0.08 7.51
C THR A 135 14.99 1.38 7.93
N ASN A 136 14.69 2.30 7.00
CA ASN A 136 14.72 3.75 7.26
C ASN A 136 13.46 4.26 7.98
N ILE A 137 12.51 3.39 8.30
CA ILE A 137 11.29 3.76 9.01
C ILE A 137 11.59 4.10 10.47
N ARG A 138 10.90 5.12 10.98
CA ARG A 138 10.96 5.58 12.37
C ARG A 138 9.56 5.64 12.96
N PHE A 139 9.47 5.65 14.27
CA PHE A 139 8.22 5.82 15.00
C PHE A 139 8.36 6.97 15.99
N LYS A 140 7.31 7.76 16.11
CA LYS A 140 7.23 8.86 17.07
C LYS A 140 5.87 8.84 17.73
N GLU A 141 5.85 8.83 19.06
CA GLU A 141 4.61 9.04 19.80
C GLU A 141 4.11 10.46 19.56
N ARG A 142 2.82 10.58 19.23
CA ARG A 142 2.20 11.83 18.83
C ARG A 142 2.29 12.88 19.94
N THR A 143 2.59 14.12 19.54
CA THR A 143 2.44 15.30 20.40
C THR A 143 1.27 16.17 19.96
N ASN A 144 1.35 16.72 18.75
CA ASN A 144 0.41 17.71 18.22
C ASN A 144 0.19 17.60 16.70
N GLU A 145 0.75 16.56 16.08
CA GLU A 145 0.61 16.30 14.65
C GLU A 145 -0.86 16.07 14.30
N ASN A 146 -1.27 16.60 13.15
CA ASN A 146 -2.62 16.45 12.60
C ASN A 146 -2.79 15.20 11.72
N TYR A 147 -1.77 14.33 11.68
CA TYR A 147 -1.82 13.01 11.08
C TYR A 147 -1.13 12.00 12.00
N TYR A 148 -1.79 10.88 12.26
CA TYR A 148 -1.29 9.82 13.14
C TYR A 148 -2.12 8.55 12.99
N VAL A 149 -1.56 7.44 13.50
CA VAL A 149 -2.25 6.16 13.61
C VAL A 149 -2.56 5.84 15.08
N THR A 150 -3.80 5.46 15.38
CA THR A 150 -4.19 5.01 16.72
C THR A 150 -4.12 3.49 16.79
N ILE A 151 -3.25 2.97 17.64
CA ILE A 151 -3.10 1.53 17.89
C ILE A 151 -3.98 1.17 19.07
N ARG A 152 -4.93 0.25 18.88
CA ARG A 152 -5.95 -0.07 19.88
C ARG A 152 -6.35 -1.53 19.87
N ASN A 153 -6.96 -1.97 20.98
CA ASN A 153 -7.49 -3.30 21.13
C ASN A 153 -8.92 -3.37 20.57
N SER A 154 -9.14 -4.25 19.60
CA SER A 154 -10.47 -4.52 19.01
C SER A 154 -11.40 -5.33 19.91
N GLY A 155 -10.89 -5.90 21.01
CA GLY A 155 -11.63 -6.81 21.89
C GLY A 155 -11.82 -8.22 21.32
N ARG A 156 -11.49 -8.45 20.05
CA ARG A 156 -11.63 -9.76 19.39
C ARG A 156 -10.59 -10.73 19.95
N ASN A 157 -11.05 -11.87 20.46
CA ASN A 157 -10.17 -12.90 21.01
C ASN A 157 -9.58 -13.78 19.88
N CYS A 158 -8.67 -13.20 19.09
CA CYS A 158 -8.01 -13.80 17.92
C CYS A 158 -6.52 -13.39 17.86
N ASN A 159 -5.72 -14.12 17.08
CA ASN A 159 -4.43 -13.63 16.57
C ASN A 159 -4.66 -12.97 15.19
N CYS A 160 -5.32 -11.82 15.20
CA CYS A 160 -5.71 -11.10 13.98
C CYS A 160 -5.60 -9.60 14.22
N ALA A 161 -5.52 -8.82 13.16
CA ALA A 161 -5.59 -7.36 13.22
C ALA A 161 -6.12 -6.80 11.90
N SER A 162 -6.28 -5.48 11.85
CA SER A 162 -6.47 -4.73 10.61
C SER A 162 -5.89 -3.32 10.74
N ALA A 163 -5.48 -2.72 9.63
CA ALA A 163 -4.83 -1.43 9.62
C ALA A 163 -5.20 -0.55 8.43
N SER A 164 -5.21 0.75 8.70
CA SER A 164 -5.34 1.80 7.70
C SER A 164 -4.23 1.75 6.65
N LEU A 165 -4.58 1.89 5.37
CA LEU A 165 -3.61 1.92 4.28
C LEU A 165 -2.97 3.31 4.11
N GLY A 166 -1.72 3.46 4.51
CA GLY A 166 -0.97 4.73 4.43
C GLY A 166 -1.45 5.79 5.44
N VAL A 167 -1.10 7.06 5.19
CA VAL A 167 -1.51 8.19 6.03
C VAL A 167 -2.98 8.55 5.78
N GLN A 168 -3.82 8.44 6.82
CA GLN A 168 -5.26 8.75 6.78
C GLN A 168 -5.64 9.95 7.68
N GLY A 169 -4.76 10.96 7.77
CA GLY A 169 -4.98 12.11 8.66
C GLY A 169 -5.14 11.66 10.12
N THR A 170 -6.25 12.04 10.76
CA THR A 170 -6.55 11.64 12.15
C THR A 170 -7.42 10.37 12.25
N ARG A 171 -7.72 9.72 11.13
CA ARG A 171 -8.59 8.52 11.08
C ARG A 171 -7.80 7.21 11.05
N GLY A 172 -6.47 7.28 10.93
CA GLY A 172 -5.63 6.10 10.82
C GLY A 172 -5.70 5.22 12.07
N THR A 173 -5.91 3.91 11.89
CA THR A 173 -5.95 2.95 13.01
C THR A 173 -5.18 1.67 12.73
N ILE A 174 -4.68 1.03 13.79
CA ILE A 174 -4.32 -0.38 13.82
C ILE A 174 -5.17 -1.04 14.92
N ASN A 175 -6.04 -1.96 14.52
CA ASN A 175 -7.03 -2.62 15.37
C ASN A 175 -6.55 -4.04 15.69
N MET A 176 -5.94 -4.23 16.86
CA MET A 176 -5.35 -5.49 17.28
C MET A 176 -6.37 -6.41 17.97
N GLY A 177 -6.40 -7.69 17.62
CA GLY A 177 -6.99 -8.72 18.46
C GLY A 177 -6.27 -8.88 19.79
N VAL A 178 -6.93 -9.51 20.77
CA VAL A 178 -6.38 -9.72 22.12
C VAL A 178 -5.11 -10.58 22.09
N ARG A 179 -5.02 -11.52 21.14
CA ARG A 179 -3.88 -12.46 21.01
C ARG A 179 -2.97 -12.13 19.84
N THR A 180 -3.02 -10.91 19.30
CA THR A 180 -2.14 -10.49 18.20
C THR A 180 -0.67 -10.70 18.56
N GLY A 181 0.02 -11.51 17.75
CA GLY A 181 1.44 -11.74 17.84
C GLY A 181 2.27 -10.76 17.00
N THR A 182 3.60 -10.81 17.15
CA THR A 182 4.53 -9.91 16.46
C THR A 182 4.44 -10.00 14.94
N GLY A 183 4.24 -11.19 14.35
CA GLY A 183 4.12 -11.31 12.90
C GLY A 183 2.93 -10.55 12.32
N VAL A 184 1.76 -10.67 12.96
CA VAL A 184 0.55 -9.93 12.56
C VAL A 184 0.76 -8.43 12.75
N MET A 185 1.30 -8.00 13.89
CA MET A 185 1.52 -6.56 14.11
C MET A 185 2.58 -5.97 13.17
N THR A 186 3.65 -6.70 12.84
CA THR A 186 4.65 -6.29 11.83
C THR A 186 4.02 -6.16 10.44
N HIS A 187 3.09 -7.06 10.08
CA HIS A 187 2.29 -7.00 8.85
C HIS A 187 1.41 -5.75 8.79
N GLU A 188 0.66 -5.46 9.85
CA GLU A 188 -0.21 -4.28 9.93
C GLU A 188 0.55 -2.95 9.81
N ILE A 189 1.78 -2.90 10.32
CA ILE A 189 2.65 -1.74 10.11
C ILE A 189 2.99 -1.59 8.61
N GLY A 190 3.13 -2.69 7.86
CA GLY A 190 3.28 -2.65 6.41
C GLY A 190 2.10 -2.00 5.69
N HIS A 191 0.85 -2.35 6.06
CA HIS A 191 -0.34 -1.64 5.58
C HIS A 191 -0.33 -0.16 5.97
N THR A 192 0.04 0.13 7.21
CA THR A 192 0.19 1.52 7.68
C THR A 192 1.21 2.30 6.84
N LEU A 193 2.26 1.66 6.32
CA LEU A 193 3.24 2.24 5.40
C LEU A 193 2.74 2.39 3.95
N GLY A 194 1.58 1.82 3.62
CA GLY A 194 0.96 1.89 2.30
C GLY A 194 1.13 0.62 1.45
N TYR A 195 1.62 -0.49 2.03
CA TYR A 195 1.78 -1.75 1.31
C TYR A 195 0.47 -2.54 1.27
N LEU A 196 0.20 -3.17 0.13
CA LEU A 196 -0.80 -4.22 0.01
C LEU A 196 -0.10 -5.57 0.00
N HIS A 197 -0.90 -6.64 -0.04
CA HIS A 197 -0.35 -7.98 0.01
C HIS A 197 0.42 -8.36 -1.25
N GLU A 198 1.48 -9.14 -1.05
CA GLU A 198 2.38 -9.57 -2.13
C GLU A 198 1.63 -10.43 -3.15
N GLN A 199 0.70 -11.30 -2.71
CA GLN A 199 -0.07 -12.17 -3.62
C GLN A 199 -1.09 -11.44 -4.53
N ASN A 200 -1.32 -10.15 -4.29
CA ASN A 200 -2.18 -9.32 -5.14
C ASN A 200 -1.40 -8.60 -6.25
N ARG A 201 -0.06 -8.71 -6.30
CA ARG A 201 0.72 -8.04 -7.34
C ARG A 201 0.32 -8.46 -8.75
N SER A 202 0.47 -7.53 -9.69
CA SER A 202 0.23 -7.72 -11.12
C SER A 202 1.04 -8.86 -11.76
N ASP A 203 2.19 -9.21 -11.19
CA ASP A 203 3.11 -10.26 -11.66
C ASP A 203 3.00 -11.59 -10.90
N ARG A 204 2.10 -11.70 -9.92
CA ARG A 204 2.06 -12.84 -8.98
C ARG A 204 1.86 -14.21 -9.65
N ASP A 205 1.11 -14.26 -10.76
CA ASP A 205 0.83 -15.51 -11.48
C ASP A 205 2.08 -16.15 -12.10
N GLN A 206 3.22 -15.45 -12.11
CA GLN A 206 4.52 -16.00 -12.49
C GLN A 206 5.19 -16.81 -11.36
N PHE A 207 4.78 -16.59 -10.09
CA PHE A 207 5.49 -17.09 -8.90
C PHE A 207 4.65 -18.03 -8.04
N VAL A 208 3.33 -17.86 -8.03
CA VAL A 208 2.41 -18.67 -7.23
C VAL A 208 1.24 -19.19 -8.04
N ASP A 209 0.65 -20.29 -7.59
CA ASP A 209 -0.62 -20.83 -8.06
C ASP A 209 -1.69 -20.66 -6.98
N ILE A 210 -2.86 -20.17 -7.37
CA ILE A 210 -4.04 -20.03 -6.50
C ILE A 210 -5.02 -21.17 -6.83
N PHE A 211 -5.63 -21.75 -5.79
CA PHE A 211 -6.61 -22.84 -5.87
C PHE A 211 -7.99 -22.36 -5.38
N PRO A 212 -8.80 -21.71 -6.24
CA PRO A 212 -10.09 -21.12 -5.86
C PRO A 212 -11.06 -22.09 -5.17
N GLU A 213 -11.02 -23.37 -5.52
CA GLU A 213 -11.83 -24.43 -4.94
C GLU A 213 -11.58 -24.63 -3.43
N ASN A 214 -10.41 -24.23 -2.93
CA ASN A 214 -10.04 -24.34 -1.52
C ASN A 214 -10.36 -23.08 -0.71
N ILE A 215 -10.78 -21.99 -1.37
CA ILE A 215 -11.05 -20.69 -0.74
C ILE A 215 -12.43 -20.67 -0.09
N GLN A 216 -12.52 -20.09 1.10
CA GLN A 216 -13.77 -19.79 1.80
C GLN A 216 -14.73 -18.99 0.91
N ASP A 217 -16.01 -19.33 0.99
CA ASP A 217 -17.02 -18.66 0.18
C ASP A 217 -17.05 -17.15 0.55
N GLY A 218 -17.06 -16.28 -0.46
CA GLY A 218 -16.96 -14.82 -0.27
C GLY A 218 -15.53 -14.27 -0.10
N ALA A 219 -14.49 -15.11 0.02
CA ALA A 219 -13.11 -14.65 0.18
C ALA A 219 -12.29 -14.58 -1.12
N ILE A 220 -12.87 -14.91 -2.27
CA ILE A 220 -12.16 -14.93 -3.57
C ILE A 220 -11.59 -13.55 -3.95
N SER A 221 -12.24 -12.46 -3.52
CA SER A 221 -11.79 -11.10 -3.76
C SER A 221 -10.42 -10.80 -3.15
N GLN A 222 -10.05 -11.49 -2.05
CA GLN A 222 -8.75 -11.35 -1.36
C GLN A 222 -7.56 -11.81 -2.21
N PHE A 223 -7.80 -12.59 -3.26
CA PHE A 223 -6.78 -13.14 -4.16
C PHE A 223 -6.83 -12.54 -5.57
N ARG A 224 -7.62 -11.46 -5.76
CA ARG A 224 -7.66 -10.75 -7.05
C ARG A 224 -6.34 -10.04 -7.32
N VAL A 225 -5.90 -10.07 -8.57
CA VAL A 225 -4.71 -9.35 -9.02
C VAL A 225 -5.03 -7.86 -9.11
N ASP A 226 -4.21 -7.04 -8.46
CA ASP A 226 -4.17 -5.60 -8.67
C ASP A 226 -3.31 -5.30 -9.91
N ARG A 227 -3.99 -4.91 -10.99
CA ARG A 227 -3.36 -4.64 -12.29
C ARG A 227 -2.45 -3.40 -12.26
N ASN A 228 -2.63 -2.53 -11.27
CA ASN A 228 -1.92 -1.27 -11.09
C ASN A 228 -1.04 -1.32 -9.83
N SER A 229 -0.58 -2.51 -9.44
CA SER A 229 0.30 -2.69 -8.29
C SER A 229 1.62 -1.94 -8.46
N VAL A 230 2.12 -1.36 -7.37
CA VAL A 230 3.47 -0.79 -7.30
C VAL A 230 4.40 -1.88 -6.77
N ASN A 231 5.41 -2.22 -7.56
CA ASN A 231 6.29 -3.36 -7.30
C ASN A 231 7.72 -2.84 -7.02
N PRO A 232 8.08 -2.50 -5.77
CA PRO A 232 9.37 -1.86 -5.45
C PRO A 232 10.58 -2.78 -5.66
N GLY A 233 10.37 -4.08 -5.88
CA GLY A 233 11.39 -5.07 -6.15
C GLY A 233 10.81 -6.36 -6.75
N PRO A 234 11.64 -7.41 -6.91
CA PRO A 234 11.18 -8.74 -7.32
C PRO A 234 10.06 -9.26 -6.41
N PHE A 235 9.23 -10.16 -6.94
CA PHE A 235 8.21 -10.84 -6.14
C PHE A 235 8.87 -11.64 -5.00
N ASP A 236 8.42 -11.43 -3.77
CA ASP A 236 9.00 -12.07 -2.59
C ASP A 236 8.01 -13.02 -1.89
N VAL A 237 8.09 -14.32 -2.22
CA VAL A 237 7.33 -15.41 -1.54
C VAL A 237 7.62 -15.52 -0.02
N ARG A 238 8.62 -14.78 0.48
CA ARG A 238 8.97 -14.71 1.89
C ARG A 238 8.56 -13.39 2.54
N SER A 239 7.95 -12.46 1.79
CA SER A 239 7.48 -11.17 2.30
C SER A 239 6.61 -11.34 3.55
N ILE A 240 6.73 -10.43 4.52
CA ILE A 240 5.78 -10.33 5.63
C ILE A 240 4.36 -10.04 5.12
N MET A 241 4.22 -9.45 3.94
CA MET A 241 2.96 -9.05 3.30
C MET A 241 2.32 -10.17 2.47
N ILE A 242 2.91 -11.37 2.36
CA ILE A 242 2.28 -12.49 1.64
C ILE A 242 1.37 -13.31 2.56
N TYR A 243 0.21 -13.72 2.06
CA TYR A 243 -0.60 -14.72 2.74
C TYR A 243 0.09 -16.09 2.79
N SER A 244 -0.16 -16.82 3.87
CA SER A 244 0.28 -18.21 3.99
C SER A 244 -0.54 -19.12 3.05
N SER A 245 -0.01 -20.31 2.77
CA SER A 245 -0.71 -21.29 1.92
C SER A 245 -2.11 -21.67 2.40
N PHE A 246 -2.48 -21.43 3.66
CA PHE A 246 -3.75 -21.85 4.23
C PHE A 246 -4.67 -20.68 4.62
N THR A 247 -4.25 -19.44 4.40
CA THR A 247 -5.09 -18.27 4.67
C THR A 247 -6.36 -18.34 3.82
N PHE A 248 -7.54 -18.15 4.44
CA PHE A 248 -8.87 -18.35 3.84
C PHE A 248 -9.16 -19.77 3.31
N SER A 249 -8.48 -20.80 3.79
CA SER A 249 -8.83 -22.19 3.44
C SER A 249 -10.16 -22.62 4.07
N LYS A 250 -11.05 -23.27 3.32
CA LYS A 250 -12.30 -23.86 3.84
C LYS A 250 -12.23 -25.35 4.15
N ASN A 251 -11.20 -26.03 3.65
CA ASN A 251 -11.09 -27.49 3.65
C ASN A 251 -9.72 -27.99 4.13
N ARG A 252 -8.91 -27.11 4.73
CA ARG A 252 -7.52 -27.38 5.18
C ARG A 252 -6.58 -27.80 4.03
N GLN A 253 -6.96 -27.57 2.78
CA GLN A 253 -6.09 -27.69 1.62
C GLN A 253 -5.44 -26.33 1.32
N PRO A 254 -4.25 -26.32 0.69
CA PRO A 254 -3.58 -25.07 0.35
C PRO A 254 -4.41 -24.27 -0.65
N VAL A 255 -4.63 -23.00 -0.33
CA VAL A 255 -5.20 -21.98 -1.22
C VAL A 255 -4.15 -21.44 -2.18
N MET A 256 -2.88 -21.41 -1.76
CA MET A 256 -1.78 -20.89 -2.56
C MET A 256 -0.52 -21.72 -2.37
N LEU A 257 0.19 -22.01 -3.45
CA LEU A 257 1.50 -22.66 -3.45
C LEU A 257 2.47 -21.89 -4.35
N GLU A 258 3.77 -22.03 -4.10
CA GLU A 258 4.79 -21.64 -5.08
C GLU A 258 4.68 -22.53 -6.34
N LYS A 259 5.22 -22.08 -7.48
CA LYS A 259 5.16 -22.84 -8.75
C LYS A 259 5.78 -24.24 -8.68
N ASP A 260 6.71 -24.48 -7.74
CA ASP A 260 7.31 -25.80 -7.53
C ASP A 260 6.50 -26.70 -6.59
N GLY A 261 5.32 -26.24 -6.13
CA GLY A 261 4.45 -26.93 -5.18
C GLY A 261 4.80 -26.70 -3.71
N SER A 262 5.82 -25.90 -3.40
CA SER A 262 6.21 -25.58 -2.04
C SER A 262 5.14 -24.76 -1.31
N ARG A 263 5.02 -25.01 0.00
CA ARG A 263 4.11 -24.28 0.89
C ARG A 263 4.76 -22.99 1.39
N ILE A 264 3.97 -21.93 1.41
CA ILE A 264 4.32 -20.62 1.94
C ILE A 264 3.90 -20.58 3.42
N PRO A 265 4.84 -20.54 4.38
CA PRO A 265 4.53 -20.49 5.80
C PRO A 265 4.12 -19.07 6.23
N PHE A 266 3.46 -18.97 7.39
CA PHE A 266 3.29 -17.70 8.08
C PHE A 266 4.65 -17.07 8.41
N ARG A 267 4.74 -15.74 8.32
CA ARG A 267 5.97 -14.97 8.56
C ARG A 267 5.83 -14.10 9.80
N SER A 268 6.92 -13.96 10.55
CA SER A 268 6.95 -13.16 11.78
C SER A 268 7.94 -12.00 11.75
N VAL A 269 8.72 -11.87 10.66
CA VAL A 269 9.81 -10.91 10.49
C VAL A 269 9.86 -10.45 9.05
N LEU A 270 10.50 -9.30 8.81
CA LEU A 270 10.73 -8.77 7.47
C LEU A 270 11.70 -9.66 6.71
N SER A 271 11.35 -9.93 5.44
CA SER A 271 12.24 -10.54 4.47
C SER A 271 13.28 -9.55 3.94
N ALA A 272 14.28 -10.05 3.22
CA ALA A 272 15.22 -9.19 2.52
C ALA A 272 14.54 -8.31 1.46
N GLY A 273 13.49 -8.82 0.79
CA GLY A 273 12.71 -8.05 -0.17
C GLY A 273 11.92 -6.92 0.49
N ASP A 274 11.27 -7.19 1.63
CA ASP A 274 10.55 -6.16 2.41
C ASP A 274 11.48 -5.02 2.81
N ILE A 275 12.68 -5.36 3.30
CA ILE A 275 13.69 -4.40 3.74
C ILE A 275 14.19 -3.55 2.56
N ALA A 276 14.60 -4.20 1.47
CA ALA A 276 15.15 -3.51 0.30
C ALA A 276 14.09 -2.65 -0.39
N GLY A 277 12.89 -3.19 -0.61
CA GLY A 277 11.76 -2.47 -1.19
C GLY A 277 11.34 -1.29 -0.33
N THR A 278 11.30 -1.46 0.99
CA THR A 278 11.00 -0.35 1.91
C THR A 278 12.05 0.72 1.88
N ASN A 279 13.35 0.38 1.90
CA ASN A 279 14.40 1.39 1.85
C ASN A 279 14.48 2.11 0.50
N LYS A 280 14.01 1.48 -0.59
CA LYS A 280 13.84 2.16 -1.89
C LYS A 280 12.70 3.16 -1.85
N LEU A 281 11.55 2.76 -1.30
CA LEU A 281 10.35 3.61 -1.23
C LEU A 281 10.47 4.70 -0.16
N TYR A 282 11.12 4.41 0.95
CA TYR A 282 11.43 5.31 2.05
C TYR A 282 12.96 5.43 2.14
N PRO A 283 13.61 6.15 1.20
CA PRO A 283 15.06 6.33 1.23
C PRO A 283 15.48 7.08 2.49
N ALA A 284 16.68 6.80 2.97
CA ALA A 284 17.23 7.53 4.11
C ALA A 284 17.40 9.00 3.68
N GLY A 285 16.54 9.87 4.20
CA GLY A 285 16.81 11.30 4.19
C GLY A 285 17.85 11.60 5.24
N ASP A 286 18.92 12.29 4.85
CA ASP A 286 19.70 13.16 5.72
C ASP A 286 18.71 14.01 6.53
N GLY A 287 18.55 13.66 7.82
CA GLY A 287 17.49 14.16 8.67
C GLY A 287 17.33 15.67 8.52
N GLY A 288 16.12 16.11 8.17
CA GLY A 288 15.74 17.51 8.10
C GLY A 288 16.09 18.22 9.40
N GLY A 289 17.23 18.90 9.37
CA GLY A 289 17.93 19.44 10.53
C GLY A 289 19.33 19.92 10.17
N GLY A 290 19.48 20.60 9.03
CA GLY A 290 20.76 21.21 8.64
C GLY A 290 20.59 22.06 7.40
N GLY A 291 20.78 23.37 7.53
CA GLY A 291 20.96 24.25 6.39
C GLY A 291 22.15 23.78 5.57
N GLY A 292 21.86 23.34 4.35
CA GLY A 292 22.84 22.97 3.33
C GLY A 292 22.31 23.48 2.01
N ASP A 293 22.77 24.67 1.66
CA ASP A 293 22.58 25.38 0.40
C ASP A 293 23.29 24.63 -0.73
N THR A 294 22.75 23.47 -1.10
CA THR A 294 23.01 22.81 -2.39
C THR A 294 21.68 22.75 -3.10
N ASP A 295 21.60 23.41 -4.25
CA ASP A 295 20.36 23.50 -5.02
C ASP A 295 19.85 22.10 -5.38
N THR A 296 18.89 21.59 -4.61
CA THR A 296 18.30 20.25 -4.73
C THR A 296 17.57 19.98 -6.06
N CYS A 297 17.53 20.94 -6.98
CA CYS A 297 17.07 20.73 -8.35
C CYS A 297 18.19 20.37 -9.34
N GLU A 298 19.45 20.58 -8.99
CA GLU A 298 20.58 20.29 -9.86
C GLU A 298 20.70 18.78 -10.12
N GLY A 299 20.75 18.39 -11.39
CA GLY A 299 20.87 16.99 -11.82
C GLY A 299 19.57 16.19 -11.82
N VAL A 300 18.42 16.79 -11.48
CA VAL A 300 17.10 16.14 -11.59
C VAL A 300 16.49 16.40 -12.96
N GLU A 301 16.25 15.34 -13.73
CA GLU A 301 15.70 15.42 -15.09
C GLU A 301 14.28 16.04 -15.11
N GLU A 302 13.96 16.74 -16.20
CA GLU A 302 12.62 17.27 -16.43
C GLU A 302 11.62 16.14 -16.68
N TRP A 303 10.40 16.29 -16.18
CA TRP A 303 9.32 15.33 -16.42
C TRP A 303 9.00 15.22 -17.92
N VAL A 304 8.93 13.98 -18.40
CA VAL A 304 8.68 13.63 -19.80
C VAL A 304 7.33 12.93 -19.92
N ARG A 305 6.45 13.49 -20.76
CA ARG A 305 5.15 12.88 -21.03
C ARG A 305 5.31 11.49 -21.66
N GLY A 306 4.66 10.50 -21.09
CA GLY A 306 4.67 9.12 -21.59
C GLY A 306 5.77 8.24 -21.01
N GLN A 307 6.74 8.82 -20.28
CA GLN A 307 7.69 8.06 -19.47
C GLN A 307 7.00 7.51 -18.23
N ARG A 308 7.31 6.26 -17.87
CA ARG A 308 6.85 5.66 -16.62
C ARG A 308 7.78 6.08 -15.49
N TYR A 309 7.19 6.48 -14.37
CA TYR A 309 7.90 6.85 -13.15
C TYR A 309 7.48 5.93 -12.00
N GLU A 310 8.45 5.50 -11.21
CA GLU A 310 8.28 4.69 -10.02
C GLU A 310 8.14 5.57 -8.77
N VAL A 311 7.58 5.03 -7.69
CA VAL A 311 7.51 5.74 -6.41
C VAL A 311 8.91 6.04 -5.89
N GLY A 312 9.15 7.30 -5.52
CA GLY A 312 10.46 7.82 -5.13
C GLY A 312 11.20 8.55 -6.26
N ASP A 313 10.78 8.40 -7.52
CA ASP A 313 11.38 9.15 -8.64
C ASP A 313 11.18 10.65 -8.44
N ARG A 314 12.22 11.42 -8.76
CA ARG A 314 12.19 12.88 -8.71
C ARG A 314 12.28 13.45 -10.12
N VAL A 315 11.49 14.48 -10.37
CA VAL A 315 11.49 15.21 -11.64
C VAL A 315 11.42 16.70 -11.38
N THR A 316 12.06 17.48 -12.24
CA THR A 316 11.74 18.90 -12.35
C THR A 316 10.57 19.08 -13.30
N TYR A 317 9.69 20.02 -13.03
CA TYR A 317 8.60 20.37 -13.93
C TYR A 317 8.14 21.80 -13.66
N GLN A 318 8.14 22.64 -14.68
CA GLN A 318 7.78 24.06 -14.58
C GLN A 318 8.51 24.80 -13.44
N GLY A 319 9.82 24.60 -13.33
CA GLY A 319 10.64 25.28 -12.32
C GLY A 319 10.42 24.79 -10.88
N SER A 320 9.77 23.64 -10.69
CA SER A 320 9.56 23.03 -9.38
C SER A 320 10.06 21.59 -9.35
N LEU A 321 10.54 21.16 -8.19
CA LEU A 321 10.94 19.78 -7.91
C LEU A 321 9.76 18.99 -7.36
N TYR A 322 9.50 17.84 -7.97
CA TYR A 322 8.45 16.91 -7.53
C TYR A 322 9.05 15.53 -7.22
N GLU A 323 8.45 14.83 -6.26
CA GLU A 323 8.72 13.40 -5.99
C GLU A 323 7.45 12.58 -6.24
N ARG A 324 7.59 11.42 -6.88
CA ARG A 324 6.50 10.48 -7.13
C ARG A 324 6.12 9.75 -5.85
N ASP A 325 4.88 9.92 -5.41
CA ASP A 325 4.23 9.12 -4.35
C ASP A 325 3.43 7.95 -4.96
N PHE A 326 2.78 7.12 -4.13
CA PHE A 326 1.96 5.99 -4.59
C PHE A 326 0.89 6.41 -5.62
N SER A 327 0.24 7.56 -5.41
CA SER A 327 -0.91 8.01 -6.22
C SER A 327 -0.80 9.44 -6.72
N ARG A 328 0.31 10.15 -6.48
CA ARG A 328 0.45 11.53 -6.95
C ARG A 328 1.90 11.95 -7.13
N TRP A 329 2.08 13.14 -7.70
CA TRP A 329 3.29 13.93 -7.54
C TRP A 329 3.16 14.81 -6.29
N ASN A 330 4.21 14.84 -5.48
CA ASN A 330 4.34 15.72 -4.33
C ASN A 330 5.31 16.84 -4.68
N LEU A 331 4.85 18.09 -4.63
CA LEU A 331 5.72 19.25 -4.73
C LEU A 331 6.66 19.27 -3.54
N ILE A 332 7.97 19.25 -3.81
CA ILE A 332 9.03 19.31 -2.80
C ILE A 332 9.40 20.76 -2.53
N LYS A 333 9.77 21.49 -3.59
CA LYS A 333 10.09 22.93 -3.55
C LYS A 333 10.02 23.54 -4.94
N GLU A 334 9.99 24.86 -5.00
CA GLU A 334 10.35 25.59 -6.21
C GLU A 334 11.88 25.55 -6.38
N CYS A 335 12.36 25.40 -7.61
CA CYS A 335 13.78 25.47 -7.92
C CYS A 335 14.22 26.93 -7.95
N ASP A 336 15.36 27.24 -7.34
CA ASP A 336 15.93 28.60 -7.35
C ASP A 336 16.38 28.94 -8.77
N THR A 337 15.46 29.47 -9.57
CA THR A 337 15.71 29.95 -10.92
C THR A 337 16.44 31.30 -10.83
N THR A 338 17.71 31.27 -10.42
CA THR A 338 18.62 32.39 -10.71
C THR A 338 18.90 32.53 -12.22
N THR A 339 18.44 31.57 -13.02
CA THR A 339 18.34 31.70 -14.47
C THR A 339 16.94 31.25 -14.90
N PRO A 340 16.12 32.12 -15.53
CA PRO A 340 14.91 31.68 -16.20
C PRO A 340 15.28 30.53 -17.16
N PRO A 341 14.48 29.46 -17.27
CA PRO A 341 14.72 28.45 -18.28
C PRO A 341 14.87 29.17 -19.62
N ALA A 342 15.97 28.91 -20.33
CA ALA A 342 16.20 29.52 -21.63
C ALA A 342 14.94 29.30 -22.47
N ASP A 343 14.28 30.40 -22.86
CA ASP A 343 13.04 30.35 -23.64
C ASP A 343 13.21 29.30 -24.74
N ILE A 344 12.32 28.31 -24.80
CA ILE A 344 12.41 27.23 -25.79
C ILE A 344 12.40 27.78 -27.23
N CYS A 345 11.95 29.03 -27.38
CA CYS A 345 11.93 29.79 -28.62
C CYS A 345 13.17 30.67 -28.84
N ALA A 346 14.12 30.71 -27.89
CA ALA A 346 15.35 31.50 -28.00
C ALA A 346 16.18 31.05 -29.20
N GLY A 347 16.42 31.98 -30.12
CA GLY A 347 17.18 31.73 -31.35
C GLY A 347 16.43 30.94 -32.42
N VAL A 348 15.14 30.63 -32.22
CA VAL A 348 14.31 29.93 -33.20
C VAL A 348 13.50 30.95 -34.01
N ASN A 349 13.64 30.91 -35.34
CA ASN A 349 12.96 31.84 -36.23
C ASN A 349 11.46 31.55 -36.36
N GLU A 350 10.67 32.60 -36.62
CA GLU A 350 9.24 32.46 -36.93
C GLU A 350 9.04 31.70 -38.24
N TYR A 351 8.00 30.87 -38.28
CA TYR A 351 7.60 30.13 -39.47
C TYR A 351 7.36 31.08 -40.65
N SER A 352 8.04 30.82 -41.76
CA SER A 352 7.93 31.57 -43.00
C SER A 352 7.45 30.65 -44.12
N ARG A 353 6.35 31.03 -44.76
CA ARG A 353 5.80 30.31 -45.94
C ARG A 353 6.74 30.28 -47.15
N ASN A 354 7.79 31.11 -47.16
CA ASN A 354 8.73 31.23 -48.27
C ASN A 354 10.03 30.43 -48.05
N THR A 355 10.17 29.79 -46.90
CA THR A 355 11.34 28.98 -46.54
C THR A 355 11.03 27.50 -46.77
N ARG A 356 12.00 26.76 -47.31
CA ARG A 356 11.91 25.29 -47.37
C ARG A 356 12.51 24.72 -46.09
N TYR A 357 11.76 23.84 -45.44
CA TYR A 357 12.16 23.17 -44.21
C TYR A 357 12.38 21.68 -44.44
N THR A 358 13.27 21.08 -43.65
CA THR A 358 13.56 19.65 -43.60
C THR A 358 13.21 19.05 -42.24
N PRO A 359 12.94 17.73 -42.14
CA PRO A 359 12.70 17.08 -40.86
C PRO A 359 13.83 17.37 -39.85
N GLY A 360 13.46 17.74 -38.63
CA GLY A 360 14.34 18.24 -37.57
C GLY A 360 14.37 19.77 -37.44
N ASP A 361 13.89 20.52 -38.45
CA ASP A 361 13.84 21.98 -38.36
C ASP A 361 12.84 22.44 -37.30
N LYS A 362 13.21 23.50 -36.58
CA LYS A 362 12.38 24.15 -35.55
C LYS A 362 11.96 25.54 -35.98
N VAL A 363 10.71 25.89 -35.71
CA VAL A 363 10.14 27.22 -35.97
C VAL A 363 9.26 27.67 -34.81
N THR A 364 9.10 28.98 -34.65
CA THR A 364 8.07 29.54 -33.79
C THR A 364 6.83 29.88 -34.61
N TYR A 365 5.64 29.64 -34.06
CA TYR A 365 4.38 30.05 -34.68
C TYR A 365 3.33 30.32 -33.62
N ARG A 366 2.78 31.54 -33.61
CA ARG A 366 1.74 31.98 -32.64
C ARG A 366 2.14 31.76 -31.17
N GLY A 367 3.41 32.02 -30.83
CA GLY A 367 3.90 31.90 -29.46
C GLY A 367 4.13 30.46 -28.99
N SER A 368 4.31 29.51 -29.91
CA SER A 368 4.71 28.13 -29.61
C SER A 368 5.84 27.65 -30.50
N LEU A 369 6.64 26.72 -29.99
CA LEU A 369 7.70 26.03 -30.71
C LEU A 369 7.13 24.83 -31.47
N TYR A 370 7.51 24.65 -32.73
CA TYR A 370 7.16 23.51 -33.56
C TYR A 370 8.40 22.88 -34.18
N GLU A 371 8.43 21.55 -34.25
CA GLU A 371 9.49 20.78 -34.93
C GLU A 371 8.91 19.95 -36.08
N LEU A 372 9.56 19.99 -37.25
CA LEU A 372 9.13 19.23 -38.42
C LEU A 372 9.54 17.77 -38.28
N GLN A 373 8.57 16.87 -38.21
CA GLN A 373 8.82 15.43 -38.03
C GLN A 373 9.21 14.75 -39.36
N SER A 374 9.72 13.52 -39.29
CA SER A 374 10.10 12.71 -40.46
C SER A 374 8.95 12.42 -41.43
N ASN A 375 7.71 12.53 -40.96
CA ASN A 375 6.49 12.41 -41.77
C ASN A 375 6.03 13.76 -42.38
N PHE A 376 6.87 14.80 -42.33
CA PHE A 376 6.61 16.16 -42.81
C PHE A 376 5.42 16.85 -42.14
N ARG A 377 5.08 16.48 -40.89
CA ARG A 377 4.10 17.19 -40.06
C ARG A 377 4.80 17.96 -38.94
N TRP A 378 4.29 19.14 -38.64
CA TRP A 378 4.75 19.94 -37.50
C TRP A 378 4.20 19.37 -36.19
N SER A 379 5.09 19.18 -35.20
CA SER A 379 4.76 18.76 -33.85
C SER A 379 4.96 19.90 -32.86
N ASN A 380 3.97 20.22 -32.05
CA ASN A 380 4.04 21.30 -31.05
C ASN A 380 4.88 20.84 -29.84
N GLN A 381 5.89 21.64 -29.49
CA GLN A 381 6.86 21.36 -28.43
C GLN A 381 6.62 22.18 -27.15
N GLY A 382 5.70 23.14 -27.15
CA GLY A 382 5.42 24.01 -26.00
C GLY A 382 5.18 25.48 -26.38
N ARG A 383 4.87 26.32 -25.38
CA ARG A 383 4.74 27.78 -25.55
C ARG A 383 6.08 28.50 -25.33
N CYS A 384 6.27 29.58 -26.08
CA CYS A 384 7.38 30.52 -25.88
C CYS A 384 7.14 31.35 -24.61
N GLY A 385 8.21 31.69 -23.90
CA GLY A 385 8.17 32.52 -22.69
C GLY A 385 7.68 31.77 -21.45
N ASN A 386 8.63 31.13 -20.76
CA ASN A 386 8.54 30.88 -19.32
C ASN A 386 9.40 31.91 -18.58
#